data_AF-A0A1Q7YBK4-F1
#
_entry.id   AF-A0A1Q7YBK4-F1
#
_cell.length_a   1.000
_cell.length_b   1.000
_cell.length_c   1.000
_cell.angle_alpha   90.00
_cell.angle_beta   90.00
_cell.angle_gamma   90.00
#
_symmetry.space_group_name_H-M   'P 1'
#
loop_
_entity.id
_entity.type
_entity.pdbx_description
1 polymer ?
#
loop_
_entity_poly.entity_id
_entity_poly.type
_entity_poly.pdbx_seq_one_letter_code
_entity_poly.pdbx_strand_id
1 'polypeptide(L)' 'MSDAFEGLHFYDMASRREMLLKTWGGTPWLFFRGADGDWVSLREATIEDIESIQAEIARVNRLMALFPAYEQK' A
#
# COMPACT_ATOMS: atom_id res chain seq x y z
N MET A 1 -10.32 0.24 -21.31
CA MET A 1 -9.64 1.05 -20.29
C MET A 1 -9.14 0.09 -19.23
N SER A 2 -7.87 -0.25 -19.26
CA SER A 2 -7.28 -1.20 -18.31
C SER A 2 -5.90 -0.69 -17.92
N ASP A 3 -5.86 0.46 -17.26
CA ASP A 3 -4.73 0.74 -16.39
C ASP A 3 -5.00 -0.03 -15.12
N ALA A 4 -4.49 -1.26 -15.12
CA ALA A 4 -4.36 -2.04 -13.92
C ALA A 4 -3.49 -1.21 -12.96
N PHE A 5 -4.11 -0.62 -11.95
CA PHE A 5 -3.39 -0.36 -10.72
C PHE A 5 -2.81 -1.73 -10.32
N GLU A 6 -1.49 -1.93 -10.45
CA GLU A 6 -0.84 -3.19 -10.08
C GLU A 6 -1.09 -3.53 -8.60
N GLY A 7 -1.57 -2.53 -7.85
CA GLY A 7 -1.92 -2.58 -6.46
C GLY A 7 -0.76 -1.99 -5.67
N LEU A 8 -1.10 -1.22 -4.64
CA LEU A 8 -0.10 -0.61 -3.78
C LEU A 8 0.26 -1.56 -2.65
N HIS A 9 1.46 -2.11 -2.70
CA HIS A 9 2.02 -2.92 -1.61
C HIS A 9 2.66 -2.01 -0.55
N PHE A 10 2.30 -2.20 0.70
CA PHE A 10 2.87 -1.49 1.84
C PHE A 10 2.93 -2.40 3.07
N TYR A 11 3.73 -2.01 4.06
CA TYR A 11 3.81 -2.71 5.33
C TYR A 11 3.05 -1.94 6.40
N ASP A 12 2.00 -2.54 6.97
CA ASP A 12 1.27 -1.97 8.09
C ASP A 12 2.07 -2.21 9.38
N MET A 13 2.67 -1.14 9.90
CA MET A 13 3.47 -1.17 11.13
C MET A 13 2.63 -1.46 12.39
N ALA A 14 1.34 -1.12 12.41
CA ALA A 14 0.47 -1.34 13.56
C ALA A 14 0.14 -2.83 13.70
N SER A 15 -0.17 -3.49 12.58
CA SER A 15 -0.48 -4.92 12.55
C SER A 15 0.74 -5.81 12.25
N ARG A 16 1.90 -5.22 11.94
CA ARG A 16 3.15 -5.90 11.56
C ARG A 16 2.97 -6.91 10.40
N ARG A 17 2.28 -6.49 9.34
CA ARG A 17 2.00 -7.34 8.17
C ARG A 17 2.09 -6.60 6.85
N GLU A 18 2.40 -7.35 5.81
CA GLU A 18 2.31 -6.90 4.43
C GLU A 18 0.85 -6.74 4.00
N MET A 19 0.57 -5.63 3.33
CA MET A 19 -0.75 -5.21 2.91
C MET A 19 -0.74 -4.79 1.43
N LEU A 20 -1.82 -5.08 0.72
CA LEU A 20 -2.01 -4.66 -0.67
C LEU A 20 -3.32 -3.91 -0.79
N LEU A 21 -3.28 -2.69 -1.32
CA LEU A 21 -4.46 -1.94 -1.75
C LEU A 21 -4.65 -2.14 -3.25
N LYS A 22 -5.75 -2.77 -3.67
CA LYS A 22 -6.01 -3.03 -5.09
C LYS A 22 -7.50 -2.92 -5.43
N THR A 23 -7.80 -2.43 -6.62
CA THR A 23 -9.17 -2.35 -7.14
C THR A 23 -9.61 -3.68 -7.74
N TRP A 24 -10.76 -4.19 -7.32
CA TRP A 24 -11.42 -5.37 -7.88
C TRP A 24 -12.89 -5.05 -8.16
N GLY A 25 -13.31 -5.22 -9.42
CA GLY A 25 -14.69 -4.91 -9.83
C GLY A 25 -15.06 -3.43 -9.76
N GLY A 26 -14.07 -2.53 -9.76
CA GLY A 26 -14.27 -1.08 -9.58
C GLY A 26 -14.25 -0.61 -8.12
N THR A 27 -14.23 -1.55 -7.16
CA THR A 27 -14.17 -1.26 -5.72
C THR A 27 -12.75 -1.45 -5.19
N PRO A 28 -12.22 -0.53 -4.36
CA PRO A 28 -10.92 -0.70 -3.74
C PRO A 28 -10.99 -1.67 -2.55
N TRP A 29 -10.02 -2.57 -2.44
CA TRP A 29 -9.93 -3.58 -1.39
C TRP A 29 -8.55 -3.57 -0.74
N LEU A 30 -8.54 -3.84 0.56
CA LEU A 30 -7.33 -4.14 1.32
C LEU A 30 -7.17 -5.66 1.45
N PHE A 31 -5.98 -6.13 1.12
CA PHE A 31 -5.55 -7.52 1.27
C PHE A 31 -4.38 -7.58 2.25
N PHE A 32 -4.21 -8.73 2.89
CA PHE A 32 -3.02 -9.05 3.67
C PHE A 32 -2.35 -10.31 3.15
N ARG A 33 -1.06 -10.47 3.42
CA ARG A 33 -0.31 -11.69 3.10
C ARG A 33 -0.62 -12.78 4.14
N GLY A 34 -1.26 -13.87 3.70
CA GLY A 34 -1.56 -15.04 4.53
C GLY A 34 -0.31 -15.88 4.85
N ALA A 35 -0.46 -16.84 5.76
CA ALA A 35 0.64 -17.71 6.19
C ALA A 35 1.24 -18.54 5.04
N ASP A 36 0.41 -18.94 4.08
CA ASP A 36 0.82 -19.71 2.90
C ASP A 36 1.46 -18.82 1.81
N GLY A 37 1.57 -17.52 2.06
CA GLY A 37 2.10 -16.56 1.11
C GLY A 37 1.10 -16.10 0.05
N ASP A 38 -0.20 -16.34 0.23
CA ASP A 38 -1.22 -15.83 -0.69
C ASP A 38 -1.80 -14.48 -0.22
N TRP A 39 -2.34 -13.70 -1.17
CA TRP A 39 -3.08 -12.49 -0.84
C TRP A 39 -4.52 -12.83 -0.45
N VAL A 40 -4.92 -12.45 0.76
CA VAL A 40 -6.26 -12.69 1.30
C VAL A 40 -6.98 -11.36 1.49
N SER A 41 -8.19 -11.25 0.96
CA SER A 41 -9.02 -10.03 1.12
C SER A 41 -9.38 -9.84 2.59
N LEU A 42 -9.11 -8.66 3.13
CA LEU A 42 -9.50 -8.28 4.48
C LEU A 42 -10.86 -7.59 4.49
N ARG A 43 -10.97 -6.49 3.74
CA ARG A 43 -12.17 -5.64 3.63
C ARG A 43 -12.06 -4.67 2.46
N GLU A 44 -13.17 -4.06 2.06
CA GLU A 44 -13.16 -2.88 1.20
C GLU A 44 -12.37 -1.73 1.85
N ALA A 45 -11.63 -0.99 1.04
CA ALA A 45 -10.93 0.20 1.49
C ALA A 45 -11.89 1.38 1.50
N THR A 46 -11.88 2.15 2.58
CA THR A 46 -12.63 3.41 2.63
C THR A 46 -11.82 4.52 1.99
N ILE A 47 -12.45 5.68 1.77
CA ILE A 47 -11.75 6.87 1.28
C ILE A 47 -10.67 7.28 2.30
N GLU A 48 -10.96 7.20 3.60
CA GLU A 48 -10.02 7.55 4.65
C GLU A 48 -8.78 6.65 4.66
N ASP A 49 -8.91 5.35 4.35
CA ASP A 49 -7.75 4.48 4.18
C ASP A 49 -6.86 4.96 3.04
N ILE A 50 -7.47 5.25 1.89
CA ILE A 50 -6.76 5.68 0.67
C ILE A 50 -6.02 6.99 0.94
N GLU A 51 -6.70 7.97 1.53
CA GLU A 51 -6.12 9.26 1.87
C GLU A 51 -4.97 9.12 2.87
N SER A 52 -5.14 8.30 3.91
CA SER A 52 -4.10 8.08 4.93
C SER A 52 -2.86 7.44 4.32
N ILE A 53 -3.04 6.42 3.48
CA ILE A 53 -1.95 5.71 2.80
C ILE A 53 -1.22 6.66 1.84
N GLN A 54 -1.95 7.46 1.05
CA GLN A 54 -1.36 8.44 0.13
C GLN A 54 -0.58 9.52 0.88
N ALA A 55 -1.12 10.03 1.99
CA ALA A 55 -0.45 11.02 2.82
C ALA A 55 0.88 10.48 3.38
N GLU A 56 0.90 9.23 3.81
CA GLU A 56 2.09 8.58 4.35
C GLU A 56 3.15 8.35 3.27
N ILE A 57 2.76 7.90 2.08
CA ILE A 57 3.67 7.79 0.93
C ILE A 57 4.28 9.14 0.58
N ALA A 58 3.46 10.20 0.53
CA ALA A 58 3.94 11.55 0.28
C ALA A 58 4.90 12.04 1.38
N ARG A 59 4.66 11.66 2.65
CA ARG A 59 5.57 11.94 3.77
C ARG A 59 6.91 11.23 3.59
N VAL A 60 6.90 9.94 3.29
CA VAL A 60 8.12 9.14 3.08
C VAL A 60 8.91 9.65 1.88
N ASN A 61 8.26 9.90 0.74
CA ASN A 61 8.91 10.45 -0.45
C ASN A 61 9.57 11.81 -0.18
N ARG A 62 8.91 12.69 0.58
CA ARG A 62 9.50 13.97 1.01
C ARG A 62 10.73 13.75 1.90
N LEU A 63 10.68 12.81 2.84
CA LEU A 63 11.84 12.48 3.67
C LEU A 63 12.99 11.95 2.84
N MET A 64 12.75 11.03 1.90
CA MET A 64 13.79 10.49 1.02
C MET A 64 14.42 11.59 0.16
N ALA A 65 13.62 12.53 -0.36
CA ALA A 65 14.13 13.67 -1.13
C ALA A 65 15.03 14.62 -0.30
N LEU A 66 14.83 14.69 1.02
CA LEU A 66 15.66 15.48 1.93
C LEU A 66 16.98 14.79 2.32
N PHE A 67 17.10 13.48 2.08
CA PHE A 67 18.30 12.70 2.34
C PHE A 67 18.79 11.99 1.06
N PRO A 68 19.29 12.74 0.05
CA PRO A 68 19.72 12.17 -1.23
C PRO A 68 20.93 11.23 -1.15
N ALA A 69 21.48 10.96 0.04
CA ALA A 69 22.66 10.14 0.26
C ALA A 69 22.36 8.65 0.58
N TYR A 70 21.11 8.20 0.48
CA TYR A 70 20.73 6.79 0.67
C TYR A 70 20.68 5.97 -0.63
N GLU A 71 21.28 6.47 -1.72
CA GLU A 71 21.56 5.65 -2.89
C GLU A 71 23.04 5.26 -2.92
N GLN A 72 23.27 3.94 -2.84
CA GLN A 72 24.45 3.17 -3.27
C GLN A 72 25.70 3.18 -2.35
N LYS A 73 25.76 2.17 -1.48
CA LYS A 73 26.96 1.33 -1.33
C LYS A 73 26.59 -0.13 -1.51
#